data_AF-A0A962GUK9-F1
#
_entry.id   AF-A0A962GUK9-F1
#
_cell.length_a   1.000
_cell.length_b   1.000
_cell.length_c   1.000
_cell.angle_alpha   90.00
_cell.angle_beta   90.00
_cell.angle_gamma   90.00
#
_symmetry.space_group_name_H-M   'P 1'
#
loop_
_entity.id
_entity.type
_entity.pdbx_description
1 polymer ?
#
loop_
_entity_poly.entity_id
_entity_poly.type
_entity_poly.pdbx_seq_one_letter_code
_entity_poly.pdbx_strand_id
1 'polypeptide(L)' 'MSRKKGIPGLSFSWKRAVGLSALKGKVSKKIGIPLTRQGRQRKIGRATGCCVPFFVMLIGFSSFLATTAISIISSFI' A
#
# COMPACT_ATOMS: atom_id res chain seq x y z
N MET A 1 9.61 4.89 -11.41
CA MET A 1 9.82 4.58 -12.85
C MET A 1 10.19 5.85 -13.57
N SER A 2 11.48 6.04 -13.87
CA SER A 2 11.93 7.11 -14.76
C SER A 2 11.67 6.70 -16.20
N ARG A 3 10.70 7.34 -16.86
CA ARG A 3 10.64 7.51 -18.31
C ARG A 3 10.20 8.95 -18.58
N LYS A 4 11.13 9.90 -18.40
CA LYS A 4 11.01 11.24 -18.95
C LYS A 4 11.23 11.15 -20.46
N LYS A 5 10.14 11.17 -21.24
CA LYS A 5 10.15 11.59 -22.65
C LYS A 5 8.75 12.12 -22.96
N GLY A 6 8.56 13.42 -22.76
CA GLY A 6 7.30 14.11 -23.06
C GLY A 6 6.91 15.13 -21.99
N ILE A 7 6.45 16.29 -22.48
CA ILE A 7 5.83 17.38 -21.73
C ILE A 7 4.72 16.80 -20.83
N PRO A 8 4.66 17.15 -19.53
CA PRO A 8 3.61 16.68 -18.64
C PRO A 8 2.24 17.12 -19.20
N GLY A 9 1.44 16.16 -19.67
CA GLY A 9 0.15 16.41 -20.33
C GLY A 9 0.02 15.82 -21.74
N LEU A 10 1.13 15.55 -22.44
CA LEU A 10 1.15 15.01 -23.81
C LEU A 10 1.77 13.60 -23.90
N SER A 11 1.57 12.76 -22.88
CA SER A 11 2.05 11.37 -22.90
C SER A 11 1.18 10.52 -23.85
N PHE A 12 1.35 10.70 -25.15
CA PHE A 12 0.68 9.90 -26.16
C PHE A 12 1.23 8.47 -26.08
N SER A 13 0.34 7.53 -25.77
CA SER A 13 0.66 6.11 -25.73
C SER A 13 -0.19 5.42 -26.77
N TRP A 14 0.43 4.61 -27.62
CA TRP A 14 -0.27 3.75 -28.57
C TRP A 14 -1.33 2.88 -27.88
N LYS A 15 -1.12 2.46 -26.63
CA LYS A 15 -2.10 1.69 -25.85
C LYS A 15 -3.34 2.50 -25.44
N ARG A 16 -3.28 3.84 -25.53
CA ARG A 16 -4.42 4.76 -25.34
C ARG A 16 -5.13 5.00 -26.68
N ALA A 17 -4.36 5.21 -27.76
CA ALA A 17 -4.90 5.40 -29.11
C ALA A 17 -5.64 4.16 -29.63
N VAL A 18 -5.11 2.96 -29.39
CA VAL A 18 -5.75 1.67 -29.73
C VAL A 18 -6.93 1.34 -28.78
N GLY A 19 -7.22 2.17 -27.77
CA GLY A 19 -8.37 1.96 -26.88
C GLY A 19 -8.23 0.86 -25.82
N LEU A 20 -7.12 0.10 -25.81
CA LEU A 20 -6.84 -0.94 -24.81
C LEU A 20 -6.89 -0.44 -23.36
N SER A 21 -6.50 0.82 -23.14
CA SER A 21 -6.58 1.46 -21.81
C SER A 21 -8.03 1.70 -21.36
N ALA A 22 -8.90 2.12 -22.28
CA ALA A 22 -10.31 2.35 -21.99
C ALA A 22 -11.05 1.04 -21.74
N LEU A 23 -10.72 -0.01 -22.50
CA LEU A 23 -11.30 -1.35 -22.31
C LEU A 23 -11.02 -1.90 -20.91
N LYS A 24 -9.76 -1.84 -20.44
CA LYS A 24 -9.40 -2.27 -19.07
C LYS A 24 -10.18 -1.51 -18.00
N GLY A 25 -10.40 -0.22 -18.21
CA GLY A 25 -11.24 0.59 -17.32
C GLY A 25 -12.70 0.14 -17.31
N LYS A 26 -13.31 -0.08 -18.48
CA LYS A 26 -14.70 -0.55 -18.61
C LYS A 26 -14.89 -1.93 -17.98
N VAL A 27 -13.99 -2.87 -18.24
CA VAL A 27 -14.06 -4.22 -17.65
C VAL A 27 -13.85 -4.16 -16.14
N SER A 28 -12.92 -3.34 -15.65
CA SER A 28 -12.70 -3.16 -14.21
C SER A 28 -13.93 -2.58 -13.50
N LYS A 29 -14.69 -1.68 -14.14
CA LYS A 29 -15.96 -1.16 -13.60
C LYS A 29 -17.06 -2.21 -13.56
N LYS A 30 -17.14 -3.08 -14.58
CA LYS A 30 -18.13 -4.17 -14.62
C LYS A 30 -17.85 -5.26 -13.57
N ILE A 31 -16.58 -5.62 -13.38
CA ILE A 31 -16.16 -6.70 -12.45
C ILE A 31 -16.02 -6.17 -11.01
N GLY A 32 -15.89 -4.85 -10.80
CA GLY A 32 -15.66 -4.24 -9.49
C GLY A 32 -14.24 -4.46 -8.92
N ILE A 33 -13.40 -5.21 -9.64
CA ILE A 33 -12.02 -5.53 -9.26
C ILE A 33 -11.05 -4.73 -10.13
N PRO A 34 -10.07 -4.02 -9.51
CA PRO A 34 -9.04 -3.32 -10.27
C PRO A 34 -8.15 -4.32 -11.02
N LEU A 35 -8.21 -4.27 -12.34
CA LEU A 35 -7.38 -5.11 -13.21
C LEU A 35 -5.93 -4.61 -13.32
N THR A 36 -5.66 -3.38 -12.87
CA THR A 36 -4.32 -2.80 -12.90
C THR A 36 -3.54 -3.14 -11.63
N ARG A 37 -2.24 -3.43 -11.78
CA ARG A 37 -1.32 -3.62 -10.64
C ARG A 37 -1.40 -2.44 -9.66
N GLN A 38 -1.35 -1.21 -10.17
CA GLN A 38 -1.44 0.00 -9.35
C GLN A 38 -2.79 0.13 -8.63
N GLY A 39 -3.90 -0.22 -9.28
CA GLY A 39 -5.23 -0.20 -8.65
C GLY A 39 -5.33 -1.21 -7.50
N ARG A 40 -4.80 -2.42 -7.66
CA ARG A 40 -4.71 -3.40 -6.58
C ARG A 40 -3.84 -2.92 -5.43
N GLN A 41 -2.66 -2.37 -5.72
CA GLN A 41 -1.76 -1.86 -4.68
C GLN A 41 -2.40 -0.73 -3.87
N ARG A 42 -3.21 0.13 -4.49
CA ARG A 42 -3.97 1.16 -3.75
C ARG A 42 -5.10 0.58 -2.91
N LYS A 43 -5.80 -0.45 -3.38
CA LYS A 43 -6.89 -1.10 -2.63
C LYS A 43 -6.33 -1.86 -1.42
N ILE A 44 -5.28 -2.64 -1.62
CA ILE A 44 -4.59 -3.40 -0.57
C ILE A 44 -3.88 -2.43 0.38
N GLY A 45 -3.12 -1.46 -0.14
CA GLY A 45 -2.41 -0.48 0.69
C GLY A 45 -3.32 0.36 1.59
N ARG A 46 -4.55 0.66 1.16
CA ARG A 46 -5.56 1.29 2.02
C ARG A 46 -6.03 0.36 3.14
N ALA A 47 -6.20 -0.92 2.86
CA ALA A 47 -6.62 -1.91 3.86
C ALA A 47 -5.49 -2.23 4.85
N THR A 48 -4.25 -2.38 4.38
CA THR A 48 -3.10 -2.74 5.21
C THR A 48 -2.47 -1.54 5.91
N GLY A 49 -2.62 -0.32 5.38
CA GLY A 49 -1.95 0.87 5.89
C GLY A 49 -2.33 1.28 7.31
N CYS A 50 -3.53 0.94 7.80
CA CYS A 50 -3.95 1.28 9.16
C CYS A 50 -3.65 0.15 10.17
N CYS A 51 -3.83 -1.11 9.79
CA CYS A 51 -3.65 -2.24 10.70
C CYS A 51 -2.18 -2.56 11.00
N VAL A 52 -1.29 -2.42 10.01
CA VAL A 52 0.13 -2.75 10.15
C VAL A 52 0.87 -1.85 11.16
N PRO A 53 0.78 -0.51 11.10
CA PRO A 53 1.47 0.33 12.08
C PRO A 53 0.89 0.17 13.49
N PHE A 54 -0.42 -0.06 13.61
CA PHE A 54 -1.08 -0.26 14.89
C PHE A 54 -0.59 -1.56 15.57
N PHE A 55 -0.53 -2.67 14.83
CA PHE A 55 -0.01 -3.94 15.36
C PHE A 55 1.48 -3.87 15.71
N VAL A 56 2.30 -3.24 14.87
CA VAL A 56 3.73 -3.06 15.15
C VAL A 56 3.95 -2.22 16.40
N MET A 57 3.14 -1.17 16.60
CA MET A 57 3.20 -0.32 17.79
C MET A 57 2.77 -1.05 19.06
N LEU A 58 1.69 -1.86 18.99
CA LEU A 58 1.23 -2.65 20.14
C LEU A 58 2.24 -3.72 20.58
N ILE A 59 2.79 -4.48 19.63
CA ILE A 59 3.77 -5.53 19.92
C ILE A 59 5.07 -4.91 20.46
N GLY A 60 5.52 -3.79 19.88
CA GLY A 60 6.68 -3.06 20.39
C GLY A 60 6.47 -2.54 21.82
N PHE A 61 5.28 -1.99 22.10
CA PHE A 61 4.94 -1.43 23.40
C PHE A 61 4.83 -2.48 24.50
N SER A 62 4.23 -3.65 24.22
CA SER A 62 4.15 -4.75 25.18
C SER A 62 5.53 -5.30 25.53
N SER A 63 6.43 -5.39 24.54
CA SER A 63 7.81 -5.86 24.72
C SER A 63 8.62 -4.91 25.60
N PHE A 64 8.40 -3.61 25.46
CA PHE A 64 9.06 -2.58 26.25
C PHE A 64 8.61 -2.60 27.72
N LEU A 65 7.30 -2.75 27.97
CA LEU A 65 6.75 -2.89 29.33
C LEU A 65 7.22 -4.17 30.00
N ALA A 66 7.26 -5.30 29.29
CA ALA A 66 7.73 -6.56 29.85
C ALA A 66 9.21 -6.48 30.24
N THR A 67 10.06 -5.89 29.40
CA THR A 67 11.49 -5.77 29.67
C THR A 67 11.77 -4.87 30.88
N THR A 68 11.09 -3.74 30.98
CA THR A 68 11.24 -2.81 32.10
C THR A 68 10.72 -3.39 33.42
N ALA A 69 9.60 -4.12 33.40
CA ALA A 69 9.07 -4.81 34.57
C ALA A 69 10.04 -5.88 35.09
N ILE A 70 10.63 -6.68 34.20
CA ILE A 70 11.61 -7.72 34.57
C ILE A 70 12.85 -7.10 35.22
N SER A 71 13.38 -6.01 34.66
CA SER A 71 14.55 -5.31 35.23
C SER A 71 14.27 -4.69 36.61
N ILE A 72 13.06 -4.18 36.85
CA ILE A 72 12.67 -3.62 38.16
C ILE A 72 12.57 -4.71 39.22
N ILE A 73 11.95 -5.86 38.90
CA ILE A 73 11.81 -6.99 39.82
C ILE A 73 13.17 -7.58 40.18
N SER A 74 14.07 -7.71 39.20
CA SER A 74 15.44 -8.19 39.44
C SER A 74 16.31 -7.22 40.25
N SER A 75 15.92 -5.95 40.38
CA SER A 75 16.65 -4.98 41.21
C SER A 75 16.16 -4.99 42.67
N PHE A 76 15.07 -5.69 42.96
CA PHE A 76 14.41 -5.75 44.27
C PHE A 76 14.52 -7.13 44.94
N ILE A 77 14.90 -8.16 44.17
CA ILE A 77 15.25 -9.51 44.64
C ILE A 77 16.74 -9.59 44.96
#